data_AF-A0A924C8A0-F1
#
_entry.id   AF-A0A924C8A0-F1
#
_cell.length_a   1.000
_cell.length_b   1.000
_cell.length_c   1.000
_cell.angle_alpha   90.00
_cell.angle_beta   90.00
_cell.angle_gamma   90.00
#
_symmetry.space_group_name_H-M   'P 1'
#
loop_
_entity.id
_entity.type
_entity.pdbx_description
1 polymer ?
#
loop_
_entity_poly.entity_id
_entity_poly.type
_entity_poly.pdbx_seq_one_letter_code
_entity_poly.pdbx_strand_id
1 'polypeptide(L)'
;MLFIRILVILVSITFAISANTSFAASGYLVGSGTTSIKVKNIEKDQKEDEGSGDTNTEDKKIEDKKTEKNAQKIILEVYKIQGNKILKDMDASIEKVNPDPKVRIEVYSSIQKTLEFRKQKLEKSELSDEGKDILTGYIEYMIFAIEKKKKNLE
;
A
#
# COMPACT_ATOMS: atom_id res chain seq x y z
N MET A 1 -0.98 -28.02 -26.48
CA MET A 1 -0.57 -28.42 -25.11
C MET A 1 0.15 -27.33 -24.30
N LEU A 2 0.79 -26.31 -24.89
CA LEU A 2 1.56 -25.31 -24.12
C LEU A 2 0.73 -24.50 -23.11
N PHE A 3 -0.45 -24.00 -23.53
CA PHE A 3 -1.32 -23.15 -22.70
C PHE A 3 -1.78 -23.79 -21.37
N ILE A 4 -1.98 -25.11 -21.34
CA ILE A 4 -2.39 -25.83 -20.13
C ILE A 4 -1.29 -25.78 -19.06
N ARG A 5 -0.01 -25.82 -19.46
CA ARG A 5 1.13 -25.76 -18.53
C ARG A 5 1.27 -24.37 -17.88
N ILE A 6 1.00 -23.30 -18.64
CA ILE A 6 1.03 -21.92 -18.12
C ILE A 6 -0.09 -21.70 -17.09
N LEU A 7 -1.29 -22.23 -17.35
CA LEU A 7 -2.43 -22.14 -16.44
C LEU A 7 -2.16 -22.83 -15.09
N VAL A 8 -1.56 -24.03 -15.12
CA VAL A 8 -1.22 -24.79 -13.91
C VAL A 8 -0.21 -24.04 -13.03
N ILE A 9 0.83 -23.42 -13.62
CA ILE A 9 1.82 -22.63 -12.88
C ILE A 9 1.18 -21.41 -12.21
N LEU A 10 0.29 -20.70 -12.91
CA LEU A 10 -0.43 -19.54 -12.36
C LEU A 10 -1.33 -19.92 -11.17
N VAL A 11 -2.05 -21.04 -11.25
CA VAL A 11 -2.88 -21.52 -10.14
C VAL A 11 -2.02 -21.91 -8.93
N SER A 12 -0.88 -22.58 -9.13
CA SER A 12 0.02 -23.00 -8.05
C SER A 12 0.58 -21.85 -7.22
N ILE A 13 0.91 -20.71 -7.84
CA ILE A 13 1.42 -19.53 -7.11
C ILE A 13 0.37 -18.96 -6.15
N THR A 14 -0.92 -19.02 -6.52
CA THR A 14 -2.03 -18.55 -5.67
C THR A 14 -2.21 -19.37 -4.37
N PHE A 15 -1.80 -20.64 -4.36
CA PHE A 15 -2.02 -21.54 -3.21
C PHE A 15 -0.87 -21.52 -2.19
N ALA A 16 0.28 -20.92 -2.53
CA ALA A 16 1.46 -20.88 -1.66
C ALA A 16 1.47 -19.76 -0.61
N ILE A 17 0.48 -18.85 -0.63
CA ILE A 17 0.43 -17.65 0.23
C ILE A 17 -0.50 -17.84 1.44
N SER A 18 -1.29 -18.91 1.49
CA SER A 18 -2.27 -19.16 2.57
C SER A 18 -1.73 -19.93 3.79
N ALA A 19 -0.42 -20.20 3.87
CA ALA A 19 0.21 -20.83 5.02
C ALA A 19 1.32 -19.93 5.62
N ASN A 20 1.30 -19.79 6.94
CA ASN A 20 2.31 -19.12 7.77
C ASN A 20 2.40 -17.58 7.70
N THR A 21 1.31 -16.90 8.07
CA THR A 21 1.42 -15.69 8.92
C THR A 21 0.68 -15.92 10.24
N SER A 22 1.07 -17.00 10.95
CA SER A 22 0.62 -17.25 12.31
C SER A 22 1.04 -16.10 13.22
N PHE A 23 0.04 -15.48 13.82
CA PHE A 23 0.13 -14.51 14.90
C PHE A 23 1.10 -15.00 16.00
N ALA A 24 2.29 -14.40 16.08
CA ALA A 24 3.31 -14.75 17.06
C ALA A 24 3.58 -13.55 17.98
N ALA A 25 2.78 -13.45 19.05
CA ALA A 25 3.15 -12.65 20.19
C ALA A 25 4.33 -13.32 20.91
N SER A 26 5.48 -12.64 20.99
CA SER A 26 6.56 -12.96 21.92
C SER A 26 7.31 -11.67 22.25
N GLY A 27 7.47 -11.36 23.53
CA GLY A 27 8.10 -10.13 24.01
C GLY A 27 9.54 -10.31 24.51
N TYR A 28 10.16 -9.18 24.92
CA TYR A 28 11.46 -9.06 25.61
C TYR A 28 12.69 -9.48 24.75
N LEU A 29 13.92 -8.91 24.81
CA LEU A 29 14.58 -7.68 25.34
C LEU A 29 15.94 -7.57 24.57
N VAL A 30 16.65 -6.45 24.37
CA VAL A 30 16.50 -5.00 24.62
C VAL A 30 17.35 -4.25 23.55
N GLY A 31 17.30 -2.92 23.41
CA GLY A 31 18.09 -2.23 22.37
C GLY A 31 18.12 -0.70 22.33
N SER A 32 18.20 -0.03 23.49
CA SER A 32 18.60 1.39 23.70
C SER A 32 18.29 2.45 22.60
N GLY A 33 17.30 3.31 22.85
CA GLY A 33 17.01 4.47 21.97
C GLY A 33 15.76 5.27 22.34
N THR A 34 15.49 5.49 23.63
CA THR A 34 14.26 6.14 24.09
C THR A 34 14.29 7.66 23.93
N THR A 35 13.74 8.18 22.83
CA THR A 35 13.30 9.57 22.75
C THR A 35 11.97 9.71 23.48
N SER A 36 12.01 9.87 24.81
CA SER A 36 10.80 10.08 25.62
C SER A 36 10.17 11.44 25.31
N ILE A 37 9.13 11.44 24.46
CA ILE A 37 8.29 12.63 24.27
C ILE A 37 7.52 12.86 25.57
N LYS A 38 7.95 13.90 26.30
CA LYS A 38 7.40 14.30 27.59
C LYS A 38 6.03 14.97 27.39
N VAL A 39 4.97 14.16 27.33
CA VAL A 39 3.58 14.67 27.37
C VAL A 39 3.39 15.37 28.71
N LYS A 40 3.34 16.70 28.67
CA LYS A 40 3.09 17.54 29.83
C LYS A 40 1.58 17.58 30.05
N ASN A 41 1.06 16.76 30.96
CA ASN A 41 -0.30 16.92 31.45
C ASN A 41 -0.47 18.37 31.93
N ILE A 42 -1.44 19.07 31.35
CA ILE A 42 -1.96 20.33 31.88
C ILE A 42 -3.36 20.00 32.37
N GLU A 43 -3.45 19.51 33.61
CA GLU A 43 -4.67 19.67 34.39
C GLU A 43 -4.85 21.16 34.69
N LYS A 44 -6.03 21.68 34.39
CA LYS A 44 -6.64 22.75 35.19
C LYS A 44 -8.15 22.53 35.25
N ASP A 45 -8.64 22.61 36.48
CA ASP A 45 -10.01 22.34 36.85
C ASP A 45 -11.05 23.31 36.28
N GLN A 46 -12.29 22.84 36.42
CA GLN A 46 -13.55 23.48 36.08
C GLN A 46 -13.69 24.93 36.57
N LYS A 47 -14.47 25.71 35.81
CA LYS A 47 -15.57 26.51 36.37
C LYS A 47 -16.69 26.64 35.34
N GLU A 48 -17.92 26.39 35.78
CA GLU A 48 -19.13 26.85 35.10
C GLU A 48 -19.24 28.38 35.32
N ASP A 49 -19.49 29.14 34.25
CA ASP A 49 -20.64 30.06 34.18
C ASP A 49 -20.88 30.50 32.71
N GLU A 50 -22.02 31.11 32.45
CA GLU A 50 -22.63 31.37 31.14
C GLU A 50 -21.88 32.37 30.23
N GLY A 51 -22.01 32.17 28.90
CA GLY A 51 -22.05 33.30 27.96
C GLY A 51 -21.18 33.23 26.69
N SER A 52 -21.85 33.03 25.55
CA SER A 52 -21.50 33.55 24.21
C SER A 52 -20.22 33.05 23.49
N GLY A 53 -20.34 32.78 22.19
CA GLY A 53 -19.19 32.68 21.27
C GLY A 53 -19.12 31.39 20.44
N ASP A 54 -20.02 31.25 19.47
CA ASP A 54 -19.93 30.21 18.43
C ASP A 54 -18.73 30.47 17.51
N THR A 55 -17.66 29.66 17.59
CA THR A 55 -16.46 29.75 16.71
C THR A 55 -15.55 28.52 16.75
N ASN A 56 -15.46 27.79 17.88
CA ASN A 56 -14.42 26.75 18.09
C ASN A 56 -14.60 25.40 17.34
N THR A 57 -15.66 25.24 16.54
CA THR A 57 -16.01 23.94 15.91
C THR A 57 -15.42 23.78 14.50
N GLU A 58 -15.10 24.87 13.80
CA GLU A 58 -14.62 24.81 12.42
C GLU A 58 -13.10 24.60 12.33
N ASP A 59 -12.30 25.33 13.12
CA ASP A 59 -10.83 25.24 13.08
C ASP A 59 -10.30 23.85 13.44
N LYS A 60 -10.87 23.18 14.45
CA LYS A 60 -10.54 21.77 14.76
C LYS A 60 -10.82 20.84 13.58
N LYS A 61 -11.99 20.96 12.95
CA LYS A 61 -12.35 20.16 11.76
C LYS A 61 -11.43 20.42 10.57
N ILE A 62 -10.80 21.60 10.47
CA ILE A 62 -9.81 21.92 9.43
C ILE A 62 -8.46 21.28 9.76
N GLU A 63 -8.02 21.32 11.02
CA GLU A 63 -6.74 20.76 11.47
C GLU A 63 -6.74 19.21 11.47
N ASP A 64 -7.84 18.59 11.88
CA ASP A 64 -8.04 17.13 11.82
C ASP A 64 -7.96 16.63 10.36
N LYS A 65 -8.73 17.25 9.44
CA LYS A 65 -8.71 16.92 8.00
C LYS A 65 -7.34 17.11 7.35
N LYS A 66 -6.56 18.09 7.81
CA LYS A 66 -5.18 18.33 7.34
C LYS A 66 -4.23 17.23 7.82
N THR A 67 -4.44 16.74 9.02
CA THR A 67 -3.68 15.63 9.64
C THR A 67 -4.01 14.30 8.96
N GLU A 68 -5.29 14.01 8.72
CA GLU A 68 -5.76 12.81 8.00
C GLU A 68 -5.18 12.70 6.58
N LYS A 69 -5.25 13.79 5.79
CA LYS A 69 -4.66 13.82 4.43
C LYS A 69 -3.15 13.58 4.44
N ASN A 70 -2.46 14.03 5.48
CA ASN A 70 -1.03 13.78 5.63
C ASN A 70 -0.75 12.30 5.96
N ALA A 71 -1.57 11.68 6.83
CA ALA A 71 -1.50 10.26 7.14
C ALA A 71 -1.78 9.38 5.91
N GLN A 72 -2.82 9.67 5.12
CA GLN A 72 -3.13 8.97 3.86
C GLN A 72 -1.94 9.00 2.88
N LYS A 73 -1.31 10.18 2.72
CA LYS A 73 -0.11 10.33 1.88
C LYS A 73 1.06 9.49 2.39
N ILE A 74 1.32 9.47 3.70
CA ILE A 74 2.38 8.65 4.31
C ILE A 74 2.11 7.16 4.07
N ILE A 75 0.87 6.70 4.27
CA ILE A 75 0.45 5.31 4.02
C ILE A 75 0.69 4.92 2.55
N LEU A 76 0.31 5.78 1.61
CA LEU A 76 0.55 5.54 0.18
C LEU A 76 2.06 5.45 -0.15
N GLU A 77 2.90 6.33 0.40
CA GLU A 77 4.36 6.24 0.19
C GLU A 77 4.96 4.95 0.80
N VAL A 78 4.48 4.51 1.96
CA VAL A 78 4.88 3.22 2.55
C VAL A 78 4.51 2.05 1.63
N TYR A 79 3.31 2.06 1.03
CA TYR A 79 2.95 1.05 0.03
C TYR A 79 3.82 1.10 -1.22
N LYS A 80 4.16 2.30 -1.75
CA LYS A 80 5.08 2.44 -2.89
C LYS A 80 6.48 1.88 -2.59
N ILE A 81 7.01 2.09 -1.38
CA ILE A 81 8.30 1.53 -0.94
C ILE A 81 8.26 0.00 -0.95
N GLN A 82 7.18 -0.60 -0.43
CA GLN A 82 6.99 -2.06 -0.48
C GLN A 82 6.83 -2.58 -1.91
N GLY A 83 6.04 -1.89 -2.74
CA GLY A 83 5.85 -2.17 -4.15
C GLY A 83 7.17 -2.18 -4.95
N ASN A 84 8.06 -1.23 -4.69
CA ASN A 84 9.39 -1.19 -5.31
C ASN A 84 10.24 -2.43 -5.00
N LYS A 85 10.18 -2.93 -3.77
CA LYS A 85 10.87 -4.18 -3.40
C LYS A 85 10.28 -5.35 -4.19
N ILE A 86 8.96 -5.49 -4.19
CA ILE A 86 8.24 -6.53 -4.94
C ILE A 86 8.59 -6.47 -6.43
N LEU A 87 8.59 -5.28 -7.05
CA LEU A 87 8.93 -5.09 -8.47
C LEU A 87 10.38 -5.45 -8.79
N LYS A 88 11.33 -5.26 -7.87
CA LYS A 88 12.72 -5.66 -8.06
C LYS A 88 12.87 -7.19 -7.99
N ASP A 89 12.27 -7.82 -7.00
CA ASP A 89 12.33 -9.27 -6.81
C ASP A 89 11.58 -10.01 -7.95
N MET A 90 10.48 -9.42 -8.42
CA MET A 90 9.71 -9.87 -9.58
C MET A 90 10.51 -9.76 -10.89
N ASP A 91 11.20 -8.63 -11.14
CA ASP A 91 12.02 -8.41 -12.33
C ASP A 91 13.17 -9.42 -12.43
N ALA A 92 13.93 -9.60 -11.34
CA ALA A 92 14.99 -10.61 -11.27
C ALA A 92 14.45 -12.05 -11.48
N SER A 93 13.25 -12.34 -11.01
CA SER A 93 12.58 -13.63 -11.22
C SER A 93 12.14 -13.83 -12.67
N ILE A 94 11.58 -12.78 -13.28
CA ILE A 94 11.15 -12.79 -14.70
C ILE A 94 12.36 -12.93 -15.62
N GLU A 95 13.45 -12.22 -15.38
CA GLU A 95 14.70 -12.30 -16.14
C GLU A 95 15.34 -13.69 -16.06
N LYS A 96 15.40 -14.28 -14.86
CA LYS A 96 15.94 -15.63 -14.65
C LYS A 96 15.15 -16.72 -15.40
N VAL A 97 13.84 -16.57 -15.53
CA VAL A 97 12.97 -17.54 -16.24
C VAL A 97 12.89 -17.23 -17.74
N ASN A 98 12.88 -15.96 -18.11
CA ASN A 98 12.69 -15.46 -19.48
C ASN A 98 13.84 -14.49 -19.83
N PRO A 99 14.98 -14.99 -20.33
CA PRO A 99 16.12 -14.15 -20.70
C PRO A 99 15.87 -13.33 -21.98
N ASP A 100 14.88 -13.69 -22.81
CA ASP A 100 14.45 -12.91 -23.99
C ASP A 100 13.66 -11.65 -23.57
N PRO A 101 14.12 -10.42 -23.92
CA PRO A 101 13.40 -9.18 -23.66
C PRO A 101 11.95 -9.16 -24.17
N LYS A 102 11.65 -9.77 -25.33
CA LYS A 102 10.30 -9.76 -25.91
C LYS A 102 9.32 -10.54 -25.04
N VAL A 103 9.73 -11.71 -24.57
CA VAL A 103 8.94 -12.54 -23.64
C VAL A 103 8.75 -11.80 -22.31
N ARG A 104 9.76 -11.07 -21.82
CA ARG A 104 9.59 -10.22 -20.63
C ARG A 104 8.54 -9.13 -20.83
N ILE A 105 8.51 -8.45 -21.97
CA ILE A 105 7.51 -7.42 -22.30
C ILE A 105 6.09 -8.00 -22.31
N GLU A 106 5.90 -9.22 -22.83
CA GLU A 106 4.60 -9.93 -22.78
C GLU A 106 4.18 -10.28 -21.35
N VAL A 107 5.10 -10.76 -20.51
CA VAL A 107 4.84 -11.05 -19.09
C VAL A 107 4.47 -9.76 -18.34
N TYR A 108 5.23 -8.68 -18.54
CA TYR A 108 4.92 -7.37 -17.94
C TYR A 108 3.56 -6.84 -18.38
N SER A 109 3.21 -6.96 -19.66
CA SER A 109 1.90 -6.58 -20.20
C SER A 109 0.75 -7.40 -19.59
N SER A 110 1.00 -8.67 -19.28
CA SER A 110 0.02 -9.55 -18.61
C SER A 110 -0.19 -9.15 -17.14
N ILE A 111 0.87 -8.72 -16.45
CA ILE A 111 0.79 -8.22 -15.07
C ILE A 111 0.05 -6.86 -15.04
N GLN A 112 0.34 -5.94 -15.97
CA GLN A 112 -0.39 -4.66 -16.09
C GLN A 112 -1.90 -4.87 -16.26
N LYS A 113 -2.34 -5.70 -17.22
CA LYS A 113 -3.76 -6.05 -17.40
C LYS A 113 -4.41 -6.61 -16.13
N THR A 114 -3.66 -7.40 -15.36
CA THR A 114 -4.14 -7.95 -14.08
C THR A 114 -4.32 -6.85 -13.03
N LEU A 115 -3.41 -5.87 -12.97
CA LEU A 115 -3.51 -4.71 -12.08
C LEU A 115 -4.66 -3.77 -12.47
N GLU A 116 -4.85 -3.49 -13.77
CA GLU A 116 -6.00 -2.71 -14.29
C GLU A 116 -7.33 -3.35 -13.91
N PHE A 117 -7.46 -4.67 -14.06
CA PHE A 117 -8.65 -5.41 -13.63
C PHE A 117 -8.87 -5.36 -12.11
N ARG A 118 -7.78 -5.33 -11.31
CA ARG A 118 -7.87 -5.14 -9.85
C ARG A 118 -8.34 -3.73 -9.48
N LYS A 119 -7.88 -2.69 -10.20
CA LYS A 119 -8.38 -1.31 -10.04
C LYS A 119 -9.89 -1.24 -10.31
N GLN A 120 -10.36 -1.76 -11.44
CA GLN A 120 -11.80 -1.79 -11.79
C GLN A 120 -12.66 -2.57 -10.77
N LYS A 121 -12.10 -3.59 -10.12
CA LYS A 121 -12.78 -4.29 -9.02
C LYS A 121 -12.83 -3.48 -7.73
N LEU A 122 -11.83 -2.65 -7.47
CA LEU A 122 -11.75 -1.81 -6.29
C LEU A 122 -12.82 -0.71 -6.29
N GLU A 123 -13.07 -0.11 -7.45
CA GLU A 123 -14.15 0.87 -7.67
C GLU A 123 -15.53 0.33 -7.23
N LYS A 124 -15.75 -0.98 -7.39
CA LYS A 124 -17.00 -1.68 -7.06
C LYS A 124 -17.00 -2.33 -5.66
N SER A 125 -16.00 -2.06 -4.83
CA SER A 125 -15.86 -2.66 -3.51
C SER A 125 -16.58 -1.87 -2.41
N GLU A 126 -16.88 -2.54 -1.30
CA GLU A 126 -17.48 -1.97 -0.09
C GLU A 126 -16.46 -1.24 0.81
N LEU A 127 -15.25 -0.97 0.32
CA LEU A 127 -14.24 -0.17 1.02
C LEU A 127 -14.70 1.29 1.15
N SER A 128 -14.22 1.96 2.21
CA SER A 128 -14.35 3.43 2.32
C SER A 128 -13.62 4.12 1.17
N ASP A 129 -14.02 5.36 0.88
CA ASP A 129 -13.47 6.11 -0.25
C ASP A 129 -11.97 6.42 -0.05
N GLU A 130 -11.53 6.66 1.18
CA GLU A 130 -10.11 6.81 1.53
C GLU A 130 -9.31 5.52 1.29
N GLY A 131 -9.90 4.37 1.61
CA GLY A 131 -9.31 3.06 1.36
C GLY A 131 -9.22 2.76 -0.14
N LYS A 132 -10.24 3.17 -0.92
CA LYS A 132 -10.23 3.08 -2.38
C LYS A 132 -9.16 3.98 -3.00
N ASP A 133 -9.01 5.22 -2.53
CA ASP A 133 -8.02 6.16 -3.05
C ASP A 133 -6.59 5.67 -2.81
N ILE A 134 -6.26 5.23 -1.59
CA ILE A 134 -4.92 4.71 -1.25
C ILE A 134 -4.58 3.50 -2.13
N LEU A 135 -5.49 2.53 -2.23
CA LEU A 135 -5.25 1.31 -3.00
C LEU A 135 -5.25 1.55 -4.52
N THR A 136 -6.07 2.49 -5.02
CA THR A 136 -6.04 2.90 -6.43
C THR A 136 -4.71 3.56 -6.76
N GLY A 137 -4.27 4.54 -5.97
CA GLY A 137 -2.99 5.23 -6.18
C GLY A 137 -1.79 4.29 -6.08
N TYR A 138 -1.87 3.24 -5.25
CA TYR A 138 -0.86 2.18 -5.21
C TYR A 138 -0.87 1.30 -6.46
N ILE A 139 -2.04 0.87 -6.93
CA ILE A 139 -2.17 0.06 -8.16
C ILE A 139 -1.66 0.85 -9.39
N GLU A 140 -2.04 2.13 -9.51
CA GLU A 140 -1.56 3.02 -10.57
C GLU A 140 -0.04 3.19 -10.54
N TYR A 141 0.55 3.36 -9.35
CA TYR A 141 1.99 3.39 -9.19
C TYR A 141 2.68 2.12 -9.70
N MET A 142 2.12 0.95 -9.37
CA MET A 142 2.66 -0.34 -9.82
C MET A 142 2.55 -0.50 -11.34
N ILE A 143 1.43 -0.11 -11.96
CA ILE A 143 1.25 -0.11 -13.42
C ILE A 143 2.29 0.80 -14.10
N PHE A 144 2.47 2.02 -13.59
CA PHE A 144 3.46 2.99 -14.09
C PHE A 144 4.90 2.47 -13.98
N ALA A 145 5.25 1.86 -12.85
CA ALA A 145 6.59 1.34 -12.64
C ALA A 145 6.91 0.13 -13.54
N ILE A 146 5.91 -0.71 -13.85
CA ILE A 146 6.04 -1.79 -14.85
C ILE A 146 6.15 -1.21 -16.26
N GLU A 147 5.40 -0.16 -16.59
CA GLU A 147 5.49 0.52 -17.89
C GLU A 147 6.89 1.08 -18.14
N LYS A 148 7.50 1.66 -17.10
CA LYS A 148 8.89 2.10 -17.14
C LYS A 148 9.88 0.94 -17.36
N LYS A 149 9.63 -0.24 -16.78
CA LYS A 149 10.47 -1.43 -17.03
C LYS A 149 10.35 -1.93 -18.47
N LYS A 150 9.14 -1.96 -19.05
CA LYS A 150 8.93 -2.33 -20.47
C LYS A 150 9.72 -1.42 -21.42
N LYS A 151 9.61 -0.10 -21.24
CA LYS A 151 10.31 0.91 -22.06
C LYS A 151 11.84 0.88 -21.96
N ASN A 152 12.40 0.21 -20.95
CA ASN A 152 13.83 -0.02 -20.82
C ASN A 152 14.30 -1.33 -21.51
N LEU A 153 13.37 -2.11 -22.08
CA LEU A 153 13.62 -3.38 -22.77
C LEU A 153 13.27 -3.32 -24.27
N GLU A 154 12.73 -2.18 -24.74
CA GLU A 154 12.41 -1.84 -26.12
C GLU A 154 13.59 -1.16 -26.82
#